data_AF-A0AAV5AWW3-F1
#
_entry.id   AF-A0AAV5AWW3-F1
#
_cell.length_a   1.000
_cell.length_b   1.000
_cell.length_c   1.000
_cell.angle_alpha   90.00
_cell.angle_beta   90.00
_cell.angle_gamma   90.00
#
_symmetry.space_group_name_H-M   'P 1'
#
loop_
_entity.id
_entity.type
_entity.pdbx_description
1 polymer ?
#
loop_
_entity_poly.entity_id
_entity_poly.type
_entity_poly.pdbx_seq_one_letter_code
_entity_poly.pdbx_strand_id
1 'polypeptide(L)'
;MISERYESLREALTQQERALEYYQTGGNSLADELLRMAQSSFKHGEIDYFQYILTLKNAYQLKVEHLQSLNSYNQTLLQLHYLMWEDNFDTQF
;
A
#
# COMPACT_ATOMS: atom_id res chain seq x y z
N MET A 1 19.88 -21.08 0.82
CA MET A 1 19.34 -20.55 2.10
C MET A 1 19.41 -19.02 2.11
N ILE A 2 20.57 -18.37 2.23
CA ILE A 2 20.67 -16.88 2.20
C ILE A 2 20.28 -16.30 0.84
N SER A 3 20.80 -16.85 -0.27
CA SER A 3 20.46 -16.41 -1.64
C SER A 3 18.97 -16.57 -1.98
N GLU A 4 18.36 -17.66 -1.51
CA GLU A 4 16.94 -17.96 -1.72
C GLU A 4 16.03 -16.98 -0.96
N ARG A 5 16.39 -16.65 0.29
CA ARG A 5 15.70 -15.62 1.08
C ARG A 5 15.87 -14.23 0.45
N TYR A 6 17.06 -13.92 -0.07
CA TYR A 6 17.32 -12.67 -0.76
C TYR A 6 16.45 -12.49 -2.00
N GLU A 7 16.40 -13.49 -2.89
CA GLU A 7 15.57 -13.42 -4.11
C GLU A 7 14.08 -13.34 -3.76
N SER A 8 13.61 -14.10 -2.76
CA SER A 8 12.21 -14.01 -2.31
C SER A 8 11.83 -12.60 -1.82
N LEU A 9 12.70 -11.96 -1.03
CA LEU A 9 12.48 -10.59 -0.56
C LEU A 9 12.52 -9.58 -1.72
N ARG A 10 13.40 -9.78 -2.69
CA ARG A 10 13.52 -8.92 -3.87
C ARG A 10 12.31 -9.02 -4.79
N GLU A 11 11.76 -10.21 -4.98
CA GLU A 11 10.50 -10.43 -5.70
C GLU A 11 9.31 -9.76 -4.97
N ALA A 12 9.23 -9.93 -3.64
CA ALA A 12 8.21 -9.29 -2.83
C ALA A 12 8.28 -7.76 -2.91
N LEU A 13 9.49 -7.19 -2.84
CA LEU A 13 9.73 -5.76 -2.98
C LEU A 13 9.23 -5.24 -4.34
N THR A 14 9.58 -5.94 -5.43
CA THR A 14 9.15 -5.59 -6.78
C THR A 14 7.62 -5.59 -6.91
N GLN A 15 6.94 -6.56 -6.29
CA GLN A 15 5.48 -6.61 -6.29
C GLN A 15 4.86 -5.45 -5.49
N GLN A 16 5.46 -5.11 -4.35
CA GLN A 16 5.02 -4.00 -3.50
C GLN A 16 5.23 -2.63 -4.18
N GLU A 17 6.31 -2.47 -4.95
CA GLU A 17 6.55 -1.27 -5.77
C GLU A 17 5.46 -1.05 -6.80
N ARG A 18 5.06 -2.10 -7.52
CA ARG A 18 3.93 -2.03 -8.48
C ARG A 18 2.61 -1.65 -7.80
N ALA A 19 2.36 -2.20 -6.61
CA ALA A 19 1.18 -1.84 -5.84
C ALA A 19 1.22 -0.37 -5.39
N LEU A 20 2.38 0.13 -4.97
CA LEU A 20 2.56 1.54 -4.61
C LEU A 20 2.39 2.47 -5.80
N GLU A 21 2.92 2.11 -6.97
CA GLU A 21 2.74 2.88 -8.21
C GLU A 21 1.25 3.03 -8.55
N TYR A 22 0.46 1.97 -8.42
CA TYR A 22 -0.99 2.04 -8.60
C TYR A 22 -1.65 3.08 -7.68
N TYR A 23 -1.30 3.10 -6.39
CA TYR A 23 -1.88 4.05 -5.45
C TYR A 23 -1.41 5.49 -5.70
N GLN A 24 -0.15 5.69 -6.08
CA GLN A 24 0.42 6.99 -6.40
C GLN A 24 -0.13 7.58 -7.70
N THR A 25 -0.44 6.73 -8.69
CA THR A 25 -0.92 7.17 -10.01
C THR A 25 -2.44 7.30 -10.09
N GLY A 26 -3.21 6.61 -9.23
CA GLY A 26 -4.67 6.67 -9.30
C GLY A 26 -5.43 6.32 -8.02
N GLY A 27 -4.97 5.35 -7.23
CA GLY A 27 -5.74 4.84 -6.08
C GLY A 27 -6.06 5.92 -5.02
N ASN A 28 -5.13 6.84 -4.75
CA ASN A 28 -5.39 7.96 -3.83
C ASN A 28 -6.43 8.94 -4.39
N SER A 29 -6.31 9.29 -5.68
CA SER A 29 -7.27 10.18 -6.36
C SER A 29 -8.67 9.56 -6.41
N LEU A 30 -8.77 8.25 -6.60
CA LEU A 30 -10.03 7.51 -6.56
C LEU A 30 -10.68 7.58 -5.17
N ALA A 31 -9.91 7.35 -4.11
CA ALA A 31 -10.42 7.48 -2.75
C ALA A 31 -10.96 8.89 -2.48
N ASP A 32 -10.24 9.92 -2.91
CA ASP A 32 -10.68 11.31 -2.74
C ASP A 32 -11.93 11.64 -3.57
N GLU A 33 -12.06 11.10 -4.78
CA GLU A 33 -13.26 11.27 -5.62
C GLU A 33 -14.47 10.58 -4.99
N LEU A 34 -14.32 9.37 -4.46
CA LEU A 34 -15.41 8.68 -3.75
C LEU A 34 -15.91 9.50 -2.55
N LEU A 35 -15.00 10.12 -1.79
CA LEU A 35 -15.38 11.00 -0.67
C LEU A 35 -16.15 12.24 -1.15
N ARG A 36 -15.67 12.89 -2.22
CA ARG A 36 -16.33 14.07 -2.80
C ARG A 36 -17.72 13.73 -3.34
N MET A 37 -17.84 12.66 -4.11
CA MET A 37 -19.11 12.19 -4.67
C MET A 37 -20.09 11.83 -3.57
N ALA A 38 -19.67 11.04 -2.56
CA ALA A 38 -20.53 10.67 -1.45
C ALA A 38 -21.08 11.90 -0.71
N GLN A 39 -20.21 12.87 -0.40
CA GLN A 39 -20.64 14.11 0.27
C GLN A 39 -21.62 14.92 -0.59
N SER A 40 -21.32 15.09 -1.88
CA SER A 40 -22.17 15.86 -2.79
C SER A 40 -23.53 15.17 -2.97
N SER A 41 -23.55 13.90 -3.34
CA SER A 41 -24.78 13.15 -3.60
C SER A 41 -25.65 13.03 -2.35
N PHE A 42 -25.06 12.83 -1.17
CA PHE A 42 -25.85 12.80 0.07
C PHE A 42 -26.46 14.18 0.39
N LYS A 43 -25.68 15.26 0.22
CA LYS A 43 -26.16 16.63 0.44
C LYS A 43 -27.32 17.01 -0.50
N HIS A 44 -27.30 16.52 -1.74
CA HIS A 44 -28.37 16.76 -2.72
C HIS A 44 -29.52 15.74 -2.62
N GLY A 45 -29.44 14.76 -1.72
CA GLY A 45 -30.46 13.73 -1.55
C GLY A 45 -30.48 12.68 -2.68
N GLU A 46 -29.42 12.59 -3.47
CA GLU A 46 -29.27 11.60 -4.54
C GLU A 46 -28.99 10.19 -4.01
N ILE A 47 -28.36 10.10 -2.83
CA ILE A 47 -28.09 8.84 -2.12
C ILE A 47 -28.61 8.89 -0.69
N ASP A 48 -28.97 7.74 -0.14
CA ASP A 48 -29.39 7.61 1.25
C ASP A 48 -28.19 7.49 2.22
N TYR A 49 -28.51 7.52 3.52
CA TYR A 49 -27.50 7.42 4.59
C TYR A 49 -26.68 6.12 4.53
N PHE A 50 -27.28 5.00 4.16
CA PHE A 50 -26.57 3.72 4.09
C PHE A 50 -25.55 3.71 2.95
N GLN A 51 -25.95 4.20 1.77
CA GLN A 51 -25.08 4.36 0.60
C GLN A 51 -23.93 5.34 0.88
N TYR A 52 -24.20 6.41 1.63
CA TYR A 52 -23.17 7.36 2.07
C TYR A 52 -22.10 6.68 2.92
N ILE A 53 -22.49 5.98 3.99
CA ILE A 53 -21.55 5.29 4.89
C ILE A 53 -20.76 4.19 4.15
N LEU A 54 -21.41 3.44 3.25
CA LEU A 54 -20.74 2.42 2.46
C LEU A 54 -19.66 3.03 1.55
N THR A 55 -19.96 4.15 0.88
CA THR A 55 -19.00 4.82 0.01
C THR A 55 -17.83 5.39 0.79
N LEU A 56 -18.09 6.00 1.96
CA LEU A 56 -17.03 6.44 2.86
C LEU A 56 -16.12 5.27 3.27
N LYS A 57 -16.70 4.14 3.68
CA LYS A 57 -15.95 2.95 4.08
C LYS A 57 -15.03 2.50 2.94
N ASN A 58 -15.53 2.41 1.72
CA ASN A 58 -14.73 2.00 0.56
C ASN A 58 -13.58 2.97 0.28
N ALA A 59 -13.84 4.28 0.35
CA ALA A 59 -12.81 5.29 0.16
C ALA A 59 -11.70 5.20 1.22
N TYR A 60 -12.05 5.03 2.50
CA TYR A 60 -11.06 4.87 3.56
C TYR A 60 -10.32 3.53 3.48
N GLN A 61 -11.01 2.46 3.05
CA GLN A 61 -10.38 1.16 2.83
C GLN A 61 -9.24 1.27 1.79
N LEU A 62 -9.46 1.97 0.67
CA LEU A 62 -8.40 2.23 -0.31
C LEU A 62 -7.19 2.98 0.30
N LYS A 63 -7.45 3.96 1.18
CA LYS A 63 -6.37 4.68 1.87
C LYS A 63 -5.61 3.77 2.82
N VAL A 64 -6.30 2.90 3.55
CA VAL A 64 -5.68 1.91 4.45
C VAL A 64 -4.84 0.91 3.66
N GLU A 65 -5.33 0.40 2.55
CA GLU A 65 -4.61 -0.56 1.70
C GLU A 65 -3.33 0.06 1.11
N HIS A 66 -3.38 1.33 0.69
CA HIS A 66 -2.18 2.06 0.29
C HIS A 66 -1.14 2.13 1.42
N LEU A 67 -1.56 2.52 2.64
CA LEU A 67 -0.67 2.62 3.79
C LEU A 67 -0.07 1.26 4.18
N GLN A 68 -0.86 0.18 4.07
CA GLN A 68 -0.38 -1.18 4.31
C GLN A 68 0.65 -1.62 3.25
N SER A 69 0.42 -1.27 1.98
CA SER A 69 1.38 -1.52 0.91
C SER A 69 2.69 -0.79 1.16
N LEU A 70 2.63 0.48 1.58
CA LEU A 70 3.80 1.29 1.92
C LEU A 70 4.56 0.72 3.12
N ASN A 71 3.85 0.33 4.17
CA ASN A 71 4.47 -0.30 5.33
C ASN A 71 5.15 -1.62 4.95
N SER A 72 4.51 -2.44 4.12
CA SER A 72 5.07 -3.72 3.67
C SER A 72 6.34 -3.51 2.85
N TYR A 73 6.34 -2.55 1.92
CA TYR A 73 7.52 -2.14 1.16
C TYR A 73 8.69 -1.75 2.09
N ASN A 74 8.43 -0.88 3.06
CA ASN A 74 9.45 -0.41 4.00
C ASN A 74 10.03 -1.56 4.84
N GLN A 75 9.18 -2.50 5.28
CA GLN A 75 9.62 -3.66 6.05
C GLN A 75 10.47 -4.62 5.20
N THR A 76 10.09 -4.88 3.95
CA THR A 76 10.87 -5.72 3.03
C THR A 76 12.23 -5.09 2.74
N LEU A 77 12.28 -3.78 2.48
CA LEU A 77 13.52 -3.05 2.23
C LEU A 77 14.46 -3.11 3.44
N LEU A 78 13.92 -2.93 4.66
CA LEU A 78 14.69 -3.07 5.90
C LEU A 78 15.26 -4.48 6.06
N GLN A 79 14.49 -5.52 5.75
CA GLN A 79 14.95 -6.92 5.80
C GLN A 79 16.06 -7.20 4.80
N LEU A 80 15.97 -6.66 3.57
CA LEU A 80 17.03 -6.76 2.56
C LEU A 80 18.30 -6.08 3.05
N HIS A 81 18.20 -4.86 3.59
CA HIS A 81 19.34 -4.13 4.14
C HIS A 81 20.01 -4.91 5.28
N TYR A 82 19.23 -5.48 6.19
CA TYR A 82 19.76 -6.29 7.29
C TYR A 82 20.47 -7.56 6.77
N LEU A 83 19.87 -8.27 5.81
CA LEU A 83 20.46 -9.48 5.23
C LEU A 83 21.79 -9.18 4.52
N MET A 84 21.87 -8.09 3.76
CA MET A 84 23.10 -7.65 3.10
C MET A 84 24.18 -7.21 4.10
N TRP A 85 23.78 -6.63 5.22
CA TRP A 85 24.72 -6.22 6.26
C TRP A 85 25.34 -7.42 6.97
N GLU A 86 24.53 -8.43 7.30
CA GLU A 86 24.97 -9.70 7.91
C GLU A 86 25.99 -10.43 7.02
N ASP A 87 25.72 -10.55 5.72
CA ASP A 87 26.62 -11.19 4.75
C ASP A 87 28.00 -10.50 4.62
N ASN A 88 28.04 -9.17 4.72
CA ASN A 88 29.28 -8.38 4.69
C ASN A 88 30.11 -8.48 5.98
N PHE A 89 29.51 -8.89 7.10
CA PHE A 89 30.23 -9.09 8.37
C PHE A 89 30.87 -10.47 8.45
N ASP A 90 30.23 -11.50 7.88
CA ASP A 90 30.77 -12.87 7.81
C ASP A 90 31.98 -12.99 6.87
N THR A 91 32.17 -12.03 5.95
CA THR A 91 33.32 -12.00 5.01
C THR A 91 34.54 -11.23 5.53
N GLN A 92 34.48 -10.63 6.73
CA GLN A 92 35.59 -9.86 7.33
C GLN A 92 36.35 -10.59 8.45
N PHE A 93 36.08 -11.88 8.67
CA PHE A 93 36.84 -12.77 9.57
C PHE A 93 37.23 -14.07 8.86
#